data_AF-A0A553G9L4-F1
#
_entry.id   AF-A0A553G9L4-F1
#
_cell.length_a   1.000
_cell.length_b   1.000
_cell.length_c   1.000
_cell.angle_alpha   90.00
_cell.angle_beta   90.00
_cell.angle_gamma   90.00
#
_symmetry.space_group_name_H-M   'P 1'
#
loop_
_entity.id
_entity.type
_entity.pdbx_description
1 polymer ?
#
loop_
_entity_poly.entity_id
_entity_poly.type
_entity_poly.pdbx_seq_one_letter_code
_entity_poly.pdbx_strand_id
1 'polypeptide(L)'
;MRIDINQKKIAFGNKFSIVKNGVTIINAASRLFRILSVTELFKPNSELPLGTIRRRLAVFNAKYDIELVNQASYHFSTISWWKNHHQCTNGTTTFDVYGHRGRRYSIYKNGEQVAYFKKEAVTFFEGDNYMLIANNDADHFLLCCIVLIVDNYRSNNKNDSAVNIDFGHIFQARPFDENWQAH
;
A
#
# COMPACT_ATOMS: atom_id res chain seq x y z
N MET A 1 6.38 -9.22 13.22
CA MET A 1 5.20 -9.88 12.60
C MET A 1 5.29 -9.95 11.07
N ARG A 2 4.81 -11.05 10.44
CA ARG A 2 4.68 -11.21 8.98
C ARG A 2 3.21 -11.16 8.54
N ILE A 3 2.94 -10.44 7.45
CA ILE A 3 1.64 -10.35 6.79
C ILE A 3 1.85 -10.56 5.29
N ASP A 4 1.08 -11.47 4.70
CA ASP A 4 1.08 -11.74 3.26
C ASP A 4 -0.20 -11.16 2.64
N ILE A 5 -0.05 -10.34 1.60
CA ILE A 5 -1.16 -9.70 0.89
C ILE A 5 -1.18 -10.27 -0.52
N ASN A 6 -2.20 -11.07 -0.81
CA ASN A 6 -2.28 -11.86 -2.03
C ASN A 6 -3.40 -11.35 -2.93
N GLN A 7 -3.08 -10.99 -4.17
CA GLN A 7 -4.06 -10.49 -5.12
C GLN A 7 -4.66 -11.62 -5.97
N LYS A 8 -5.98 -11.65 -6.07
CA LYS A 8 -6.74 -12.42 -7.05
C LYS A 8 -7.39 -11.47 -8.05
N LYS A 9 -6.98 -11.56 -9.32
CA LYS A 9 -7.59 -10.81 -10.41
C LYS A 9 -8.98 -11.37 -10.74
N ILE A 10 -9.97 -10.49 -10.92
CA ILE A 10 -11.32 -10.85 -11.33
C ILE A 10 -11.77 -9.92 -12.48
N ALA A 11 -12.83 -10.30 -13.20
CA ALA A 11 -13.28 -9.57 -14.40
C ALA A 11 -13.61 -8.07 -14.17
N PHE A 12 -13.97 -7.67 -12.95
CA PHE A 12 -14.43 -6.31 -12.62
C PHE A 12 -13.59 -5.58 -11.55
N GLY A 13 -12.36 -6.02 -11.31
CA GLY A 13 -11.47 -5.39 -10.33
C GLY A 13 -10.45 -6.35 -9.75
N ASN A 14 -9.89 -5.98 -8.59
CA ASN A 14 -8.97 -6.83 -7.85
C ASN A 14 -9.58 -7.22 -6.51
N LYS A 15 -9.40 -8.48 -6.12
CA LYS A 15 -9.62 -8.93 -4.75
C LYS A 15 -8.27 -9.18 -4.09
N PHE A 16 -8.14 -8.88 -2.81
CA PHE A 16 -6.96 -9.16 -2.03
C PHE A 16 -7.34 -9.97 -0.80
N SER A 17 -6.54 -10.98 -0.48
CA SER A 17 -6.59 -11.71 0.78
C SER A 17 -5.38 -11.31 1.60
N ILE A 18 -5.62 -10.82 2.82
CA ILE A 18 -4.58 -10.40 3.75
C ILE A 18 -4.49 -11.46 4.84
N VAL A 19 -3.34 -12.13 4.87
CA VAL A 19 -3.06 -13.30 5.69
C VAL A 19 -2.01 -12.92 6.73
N LYS A 20 -2.36 -13.03 8.01
CA LYS A 20 -1.45 -12.79 9.13
C LYS A 20 -1.17 -14.14 9.79
N ASN A 21 0.10 -14.54 9.83
CA ASN A 21 0.54 -15.82 10.40
C ASN A 21 -0.27 -17.04 9.87
N GLY A 22 -0.57 -17.07 8.56
CA GLY A 22 -1.32 -18.15 7.92
C GLY A 22 -2.85 -18.07 8.03
N VAL A 23 -3.39 -17.09 8.78
CA VAL A 23 -4.84 -16.90 8.92
C VAL A 23 -5.28 -15.64 8.16
N THR A 24 -6.28 -15.77 7.30
CA THR A 24 -6.88 -14.61 6.62
C THR A 24 -7.58 -13.72 7.65
N ILE A 25 -7.15 -12.45 7.72
CA ILE A 25 -7.69 -11.47 8.67
C ILE A 25 -8.52 -10.38 7.99
N ILE A 26 -8.31 -10.14 6.69
CA ILE A 26 -8.99 -9.09 5.92
C ILE A 26 -9.13 -9.56 4.48
N ASN A 27 -10.28 -9.28 3.88
CA ASN A 27 -10.44 -9.29 2.44
C ASN A 27 -10.55 -7.85 1.95
N ALA A 28 -9.91 -7.52 0.83
CA ALA A 28 -10.11 -6.22 0.17
C ALA A 28 -10.67 -6.43 -1.23
N ALA A 29 -11.53 -5.52 -1.68
CA ALA A 29 -12.04 -5.54 -3.04
C ALA A 29 -11.98 -4.12 -3.62
N SER A 30 -11.31 -3.97 -4.76
CA SER A 30 -11.33 -2.73 -5.52
C SER A 30 -12.45 -2.76 -6.55
N ARG A 31 -13.24 -1.70 -6.60
CA ARG A 31 -14.16 -1.42 -7.70
C ARG A 31 -13.47 -0.44 -8.63
N LEU A 32 -13.23 -0.86 -9.87
CA LEU A 32 -12.57 -0.02 -10.85
C LEU A 32 -13.61 0.88 -11.55
N PHE A 33 -13.72 2.13 -11.11
CA PHE A 33 -14.18 3.22 -11.96
C PHE A 33 -12.94 4.00 -12.42
N ARG A 34 -12.83 4.30 -13.72
CA ARG A 34 -11.62 4.84 -14.39
C ARG A 34 -10.97 6.05 -13.69
N ILE A 35 -11.73 6.81 -12.89
CA ILE A 35 -11.33 8.10 -12.32
C ILE A 35 -11.28 8.08 -10.78
N LEU A 36 -12.07 7.24 -10.11
CA LEU A 36 -12.24 7.21 -8.65
C LEU A 36 -12.25 5.77 -8.14
N SER A 37 -11.10 5.11 -8.15
CA SER A 37 -11.00 3.77 -7.59
C SER A 37 -11.27 3.81 -6.08
N VAL A 38 -12.21 2.98 -5.63
CA VAL A 38 -12.50 2.74 -4.22
C VAL A 38 -12.12 1.30 -3.90
N THR A 39 -11.36 1.11 -2.83
CA THR A 39 -11.07 -0.22 -2.28
C THR A 39 -11.75 -0.34 -0.93
N GLU A 40 -12.62 -1.33 -0.79
CA GLU A 40 -13.33 -1.63 0.45
C GLU A 40 -12.60 -2.77 1.18
N LEU A 41 -12.51 -2.68 2.51
CA LEU A 41 -11.88 -3.66 3.38
C LEU A 41 -12.96 -4.37 4.19
N PHE A 42 -12.87 -5.69 4.35
CA PHE A 42 -13.89 -6.52 5.00
C PHE A 42 -13.24 -7.50 5.98
N LYS A 43 -13.95 -7.84 7.06
CA LYS A 43 -13.60 -9.05 7.82
C LYS A 43 -13.85 -10.29 6.96
N PRO A 44 -13.13 -11.40 7.19
CA PRO A 44 -13.48 -12.69 6.63
C PRO A 44 -14.95 -13.00 6.97
N ASN A 45 -15.72 -13.44 5.96
CA ASN A 45 -17.13 -13.82 6.10
C ASN A 45 -18.08 -12.70 6.55
N SER A 46 -17.69 -11.42 6.40
CA SER A 46 -18.56 -10.28 6.67
C SER A 46 -18.75 -9.43 5.42
N GLU A 47 -19.98 -8.98 5.20
CA GLU A 47 -20.31 -8.03 4.14
C GLU A 47 -20.18 -6.58 4.60
N LEU A 48 -20.00 -6.34 5.91
CA LEU A 48 -19.84 -5.00 6.45
C LEU A 48 -18.39 -4.52 6.25
N PRO A 49 -18.19 -3.35 5.62
CA PRO A 49 -16.84 -2.84 5.42
C PRO A 49 -16.24 -2.36 6.75
N LEU A 50 -14.99 -2.73 6.99
CA LEU A 50 -14.15 -2.21 8.08
C LEU A 50 -13.52 -0.87 7.76
N GLY A 51 -13.49 -0.53 6.47
CA GLY A 51 -12.94 0.73 6.02
C GLY A 51 -12.89 0.82 4.51
N THR A 52 -12.52 2.02 4.05
CA THR A 52 -12.43 2.32 2.63
C THR A 52 -11.16 3.10 2.32
N ILE A 53 -10.61 2.83 1.14
CA ILE A 53 -9.51 3.58 0.54
C ILE A 53 -10.08 4.26 -0.71
N ARG A 54 -10.07 5.59 -0.75
CA ARG A 54 -10.65 6.38 -1.84
C ARG A 54 -9.55 7.17 -2.55
N ARG A 55 -9.41 6.97 -3.85
CA ARG A 55 -8.52 7.82 -4.67
C ARG A 55 -9.13 9.21 -4.82
N ARG A 56 -8.33 10.25 -4.60
CA ARG A 56 -8.66 11.64 -4.94
C ARG A 56 -8.16 11.98 -6.33
N LEU A 57 -8.87 12.88 -7.02
CA LEU A 57 -8.42 13.43 -8.31
C LEU A 57 -7.06 14.10 -8.15
N ALA A 58 -6.10 13.65 -8.95
CA ALA A 58 -4.72 14.11 -8.96
C ALA A 58 -4.08 13.77 -10.31
N VAL A 59 -3.37 14.71 -10.92
CA VAL A 59 -2.88 14.59 -12.30
C VAL A 59 -1.59 13.77 -12.39
N PHE A 60 -0.69 13.86 -11.40
CA PHE A 60 0.62 13.20 -11.45
C PHE A 60 1.05 12.49 -10.16
N ASN A 61 0.37 12.76 -9.04
CA ASN A 61 0.70 12.21 -7.73
C ASN A 61 -0.38 11.27 -7.19
N ALA A 62 0.03 10.34 -6.33
CA ALA A 62 -0.90 9.57 -5.52
C ALA A 62 -1.56 10.53 -4.51
N LYS A 63 -2.89 10.53 -4.46
CA LYS A 63 -3.68 11.15 -3.38
C LYS A 63 -4.82 10.21 -3.02
N TYR A 64 -4.87 9.77 -1.77
CA TYR A 64 -5.89 8.85 -1.28
C TYR A 64 -6.34 9.24 0.13
N ASP A 65 -7.59 8.92 0.44
CA ASP A 65 -8.11 8.90 1.81
C ASP A 65 -8.28 7.47 2.28
N ILE A 66 -7.97 7.26 3.56
CA ILE A 66 -8.21 6.00 4.27
C ILE A 66 -9.18 6.32 5.40
N GLU A 67 -10.36 5.71 5.36
CA GLU A 67 -11.40 5.81 6.38
C GLU A 67 -11.55 4.43 7.01
N LEU A 68 -11.08 4.24 8.25
CA LEU A 68 -11.27 3.00 9.00
C LEU A 68 -12.38 3.21 10.05
N VAL A 69 -13.22 2.21 10.26
CA VAL A 69 -14.32 2.28 11.24
C VAL A 69 -13.76 2.55 12.63
N ASN A 70 -14.32 3.55 13.32
CA ASN A 70 -13.91 3.99 14.66
C ASN A 70 -12.47 4.53 14.76
N GLN A 71 -11.87 4.98 13.65
CA GLN A 71 -10.57 5.64 13.67
C GLN A 71 -10.61 7.00 12.96
N ALA A 72 -9.60 7.83 13.22
CA ALA A 72 -9.38 9.06 12.47
C ALA A 72 -9.03 8.72 11.01
N SER A 73 -9.52 9.55 10.09
CA SER A 73 -9.16 9.43 8.67
C SER A 73 -7.69 9.77 8.44
N TYR A 74 -7.06 9.05 7.52
CA TYR A 74 -5.69 9.32 7.09
C TYR A 74 -5.67 9.81 5.64
N HIS A 75 -4.77 10.74 5.36
CA HIS A 75 -4.51 11.27 4.03
C HIS A 75 -3.17 10.78 3.53
N PHE A 76 -3.19 10.04 2.42
CA PHE A 76 -1.99 9.57 1.73
C PHE A 76 -1.68 10.49 0.55
N SER A 77 -0.43 10.93 0.41
CA SER A 77 0.02 11.73 -0.73
C SER A 77 1.46 11.44 -1.13
N THR A 78 1.77 11.62 -2.42
CA THR A 78 3.17 11.65 -2.87
C THR A 78 3.81 12.98 -2.46
N ILE A 79 4.89 12.91 -1.68
CA ILE A 79 5.69 14.06 -1.28
C ILE A 79 6.78 14.35 -2.31
N SER A 80 7.44 13.31 -2.81
CA SER A 80 8.45 13.44 -3.85
C SER A 80 8.38 12.27 -4.81
N TRP A 81 7.95 12.54 -6.05
CA TRP A 81 7.85 11.54 -7.11
C TRP A 81 9.23 10.98 -7.48
N TRP A 82 10.22 11.87 -7.68
CA TRP A 82 11.60 11.54 -8.03
C TRP A 82 12.31 10.68 -6.98
N LYS A 83 11.94 10.84 -5.71
CA LYS A 83 12.51 10.08 -4.59
C LYS A 83 11.66 8.88 -4.16
N ASN A 84 10.56 8.60 -4.88
CA ASN A 84 9.57 7.58 -4.54
C ASN A 84 9.13 7.65 -3.06
N HIS A 85 8.89 8.87 -2.58
CA HIS A 85 8.53 9.17 -1.20
C HIS A 85 7.07 9.62 -1.12
N HIS A 86 6.31 8.92 -0.27
CA HIS A 86 4.93 9.21 0.04
C HIS A 86 4.76 9.38 1.54
N GLN A 87 3.67 10.02 1.94
CA GLN A 87 3.33 10.26 3.33
C GLN A 87 1.86 9.97 3.57
N CYS A 88 1.56 9.32 4.69
CA CYS A 88 0.21 9.07 5.18
C CYS A 88 0.06 9.68 6.57
N THR A 89 -0.88 10.60 6.76
CA THR A 89 -1.01 11.33 8.04
C THR A 89 -2.47 11.62 8.40
N ASN A 90 -2.75 11.67 9.69
CA ASN A 90 -4.02 12.18 10.25
C ASN A 90 -3.83 13.50 11.02
N GLY A 91 -2.70 14.19 10.82
CA GLY A 91 -2.34 15.43 11.50
C GLY A 91 -1.62 15.25 12.84
N THR A 92 -1.74 14.09 13.48
CA THR A 92 -1.04 13.77 14.76
C THR A 92 0.02 12.70 14.58
N THR A 93 -0.26 11.70 13.73
CA THR A 93 0.64 10.60 13.41
C THR A 93 0.96 10.66 11.93
N THR A 94 2.23 10.49 11.61
CA THR A 94 2.73 10.51 10.24
C THR A 94 3.46 9.22 9.92
N PHE A 95 3.12 8.63 8.78
CA PHE A 95 3.77 7.47 8.21
C PHE A 95 4.46 7.87 6.91
N ASP A 96 5.79 7.89 6.91
CA ASP A 96 6.58 8.11 5.71
C ASP A 96 6.89 6.78 5.03
N VAL A 97 6.66 6.72 3.72
CA VAL A 97 6.82 5.53 2.90
C VAL A 97 7.86 5.82 1.84
N TYR A 98 9.01 5.14 1.94
CA TYR A 98 10.10 5.30 0.98
C TYR A 98 10.21 4.05 0.13
N GLY A 99 10.12 4.22 -1.18
CA GLY A 99 10.33 3.15 -2.13
C GLY A 99 11.78 3.03 -2.56
N HIS A 100 12.23 1.79 -2.72
CA HIS A 100 13.61 1.41 -2.97
C HIS A 100 13.76 0.60 -4.25
N ARG A 101 15.00 0.35 -4.65
CA ARG A 101 15.32 -0.59 -5.74
C ARG A 101 14.81 -2.00 -5.39
N GLY A 102 14.46 -2.77 -6.41
CA GLY A 102 14.00 -4.15 -6.23
C GLY A 102 12.57 -4.29 -5.66
N ARG A 103 11.71 -3.28 -5.85
CA ARG A 103 10.29 -3.31 -5.43
C ARG A 103 10.11 -3.46 -3.90
N ARG A 104 11.03 -2.88 -3.13
CA ARG A 104 11.00 -2.82 -1.67
C ARG A 104 10.54 -1.45 -1.20
N TYR A 105 9.91 -1.38 -0.05
CA TYR A 105 9.43 -0.15 0.57
C TYR A 105 9.63 -0.22 2.08
N SER A 106 10.10 0.86 2.70
CA SER A 106 10.18 1.01 4.16
C SER A 106 9.14 2.01 4.65
N ILE A 107 8.53 1.74 5.80
CA ILE A 107 7.51 2.57 6.43
C ILE A 107 8.01 3.04 7.79
N TYR A 108 8.00 4.35 7.99
CA TYR A 108 8.41 5.01 9.23
C TYR A 108 7.22 5.69 9.89
N LYS A 109 6.91 5.36 11.13
CA LYS A 109 5.92 6.07 11.96
C LYS A 109 6.67 7.12 12.78
N ASN A 110 6.34 8.39 12.58
CA ASN A 110 6.96 9.52 13.30
C ASN A 110 8.50 9.48 13.29
N GLY A 111 9.10 9.07 12.18
CA GLY A 111 10.56 8.98 12.00
C GLY A 111 11.19 7.62 12.37
N GLU A 112 10.48 6.74 13.06
CA GLU A 112 10.97 5.40 13.45
C GLU A 112 10.44 4.33 12.49
N GLN A 113 11.31 3.40 12.06
CA GLN A 113 10.90 2.33 11.15
C GLN A 113 10.01 1.33 11.87
N VAL A 114 8.79 1.15 11.37
CA VAL A 114 7.82 0.21 11.96
C VAL A 114 7.50 -0.96 11.05
N ALA A 115 7.83 -0.85 9.75
CA ALA A 115 7.60 -1.91 8.80
C ALA A 115 8.44 -1.75 7.52
N TYR A 116 8.56 -2.84 6.77
CA TYR A 116 8.88 -2.80 5.35
C TYR A 116 8.03 -3.82 4.60
N PHE A 117 7.84 -3.59 3.30
CA PHE A 117 7.23 -4.59 2.43
C PHE A 117 8.00 -4.74 1.12
N LYS A 118 7.88 -5.91 0.52
CA LYS A 118 8.41 -6.18 -0.82
C LYS A 118 7.36 -6.87 -1.67
N LYS A 119 7.35 -6.54 -2.96
CA LYS A 119 6.57 -7.30 -3.94
C LYS A 119 7.32 -8.59 -4.28
N GLU A 120 6.65 -9.73 -4.16
CA GLU A 120 7.25 -11.03 -4.49
C GLU A 120 7.35 -11.23 -6.01
N ALA A 121 8.34 -12.02 -6.43
CA ALA A 121 8.54 -12.36 -7.84
C ALA A 121 7.54 -13.46 -8.24
N VAL A 122 6.40 -13.03 -8.81
CA VAL A 122 5.40 -13.81 -9.59
C VAL A 122 5.24 -15.28 -9.21
N THR A 123 4.17 -15.62 -8.49
CA THR A 123 3.63 -16.98 -8.48
C THR A 123 2.91 -17.21 -9.80
N PHE A 124 3.12 -18.38 -10.40
CA PHE A 124 2.76 -18.74 -11.77
C PHE A 124 1.28 -18.56 -12.17
N PHE A 125 0.35 -18.21 -11.27
CA PHE A 125 -1.08 -18.09 -11.58
C PHE A 125 -1.89 -16.99 -10.85
N GLU A 126 -1.32 -16.20 -9.93
CA GLU A 126 -2.15 -15.34 -9.05
C GLU A 126 -1.54 -13.96 -8.79
N GLY A 127 -1.97 -12.97 -9.61
CA GLY A 127 -1.88 -11.54 -9.31
C GLY A 127 -0.53 -10.99 -8.80
N ASP A 128 -0.61 -9.87 -8.11
CA ASP A 128 0.49 -9.26 -7.36
C ASP A 128 0.47 -9.72 -5.90
N ASN A 129 1.60 -10.24 -5.40
CA ASN A 129 1.76 -10.68 -4.01
C ASN A 129 2.79 -9.84 -3.26
N TYR A 130 2.49 -9.52 -2.01
CA TYR A 130 3.32 -8.69 -1.16
C TYR A 130 3.58 -9.36 0.18
N MET A 131 4.83 -9.30 0.62
CA MET A 131 5.24 -9.69 1.97
C MET A 131 5.53 -8.41 2.77
N LEU A 132 4.77 -8.19 3.82
CA LEU A 132 4.91 -7.10 4.79
C LEU A 132 5.48 -7.66 6.10
N ILE A 133 6.59 -7.08 6.56
CA ILE A 133 7.16 -7.34 7.88
C ILE A 133 6.97 -6.06 8.70
N ALA A 134 6.35 -6.17 9.87
CA ALA A 134 6.02 -5.04 10.73
C ALA A 134 6.25 -5.38 12.19
N ASN A 135 6.47 -4.37 13.02
CA ASN A 135 6.45 -4.51 14.48
C ASN A 135 5.13 -5.12 14.95
N ASN A 136 5.15 -5.81 16.09
CA ASN A 136 4.00 -6.54 16.61
C ASN A 136 2.87 -5.62 17.10
N ASP A 137 3.21 -4.42 17.54
CA ASP A 137 2.33 -3.37 18.04
C ASP A 137 1.84 -2.39 16.94
N ALA A 138 2.33 -2.54 15.71
CA ALA A 138 1.96 -1.66 14.61
C ALA A 138 0.49 -1.86 14.18
N ASP A 139 -0.14 -0.76 13.72
CA ASP A 139 -1.48 -0.80 13.13
C ASP A 139 -1.44 -1.50 11.76
N HIS A 140 -1.57 -2.82 11.80
CA HIS A 140 -1.50 -3.67 10.62
C HIS A 140 -2.60 -3.37 9.60
N PHE A 141 -3.77 -2.87 10.00
CA PHE A 141 -4.82 -2.49 9.05
C PHE A 141 -4.35 -1.31 8.21
N LEU A 142 -3.88 -0.25 8.86
CA LEU A 142 -3.36 0.93 8.18
C LEU A 142 -2.15 0.61 7.30
N LEU A 143 -1.22 -0.22 7.79
CA LEU A 143 -0.06 -0.66 7.00
C LEU A 143 -0.49 -1.43 5.74
N CYS A 144 -1.50 -2.28 5.84
CA CYS A 144 -2.05 -2.97 4.67
C CYS A 144 -2.69 -1.99 3.67
N CYS A 145 -3.42 -0.98 4.15
CA CYS A 145 -3.98 0.07 3.30
C CYS A 145 -2.89 0.80 2.50
N ILE A 146 -1.76 1.11 3.15
CA ILE A 146 -0.60 1.73 2.51
C ILE A 146 -0.06 0.84 1.38
N VAL A 147 0.08 -0.47 1.60
CA VAL A 147 0.52 -1.41 0.56
C VAL A 147 -0.44 -1.41 -0.64
N LEU A 148 -1.76 -1.48 -0.37
CA LEU A 148 -2.79 -1.47 -1.42
C LEU A 148 -2.79 -0.16 -2.21
N ILE A 149 -2.57 0.99 -1.56
CA ILE A 149 -2.44 2.29 -2.24
C ILE A 149 -1.23 2.29 -3.18
N VAL A 150 -0.08 1.81 -2.71
CA VAL A 150 1.14 1.73 -3.52
C VAL A 150 0.95 0.80 -4.73
N ASP A 151 0.30 -0.35 -4.55
CA ASP A 151 -0.07 -1.26 -5.64
C ASP A 151 -0.97 -0.57 -6.67
N ASN A 152 -2.04 0.08 -6.20
CA ASN A 152 -3.01 0.75 -7.05
C ASN A 152 -2.39 1.89 -7.86
N TYR A 153 -1.58 2.74 -7.22
CA TYR A 153 -0.90 3.86 -7.89
C TYR A 153 0.04 3.38 -8.99
N ARG A 154 0.85 2.35 -8.73
CA ARG A 154 1.78 1.81 -9.72
C ARG A 154 1.08 1.10 -10.87
N SER A 155 -0.03 0.40 -10.59
CA SER A 155 -0.80 -0.29 -11.63
C SER A 155 -1.48 0.69 -12.58
N ASN A 156 -2.01 1.81 -12.09
CA ASN A 156 -2.62 2.83 -12.93
C ASN A 156 -1.59 3.58 -13.81
N ASN A 157 -0.42 3.92 -13.27
CA ASN A 157 0.62 4.60 -14.04
C ASN A 157 1.22 3.73 -15.16
N LYS A 158 1.07 2.40 -15.12
CA LYS A 158 1.53 1.52 -16.21
C LYS A 158 0.63 1.56 -17.45
N ASN A 159 -0.61 2.01 -17.31
CA ASN A 159 -1.57 2.07 -18.42
C ASN A 159 -1.54 3.40 -19.16
N ASP A 160 -1.01 4.48 -18.57
CA ASP A 160 -0.75 5.75 -19.25
C ASP A 160 0.62 5.70 -19.92
N SER A 161 0.65 5.09 -21.10
CA SER A 161 1.77 5.11 -22.05
C SER A 161 1.91 6.50 -22.67
N ALA A 162 2.43 7.48 -21.93
CA ALA A 162 3.00 8.69 -22.51
C ALA A 162 4.06 9.25 -21.56
N VAL A 163 5.32 9.22 -21.99
CA VAL A 163 6.51 9.76 -21.32
C VAL A 163 7.15 8.82 -20.27
N ASN A 164 7.80 7.75 -20.76
CA ASN A 164 8.89 7.05 -20.05
C ASN A 164 10.13 7.96 -20.02
N ILE A 165 10.10 9.01 -19.22
CA ILE A 165 11.32 9.70 -18.81
C ILE A 165 11.88 8.94 -17.60
N ASP A 166 12.88 8.10 -17.84
CA ASP A 166 13.51 7.19 -16.88
C ASP A 166 14.45 7.95 -15.91
N PHE A 167 13.91 8.91 -15.15
CA PHE A 167 14.62 9.60 -14.07
C PHE A 167 14.23 9.07 -12.67
N GLY A 168 13.23 8.19 -12.58
CA GLY A 168 12.58 7.79 -11.32
C GLY A 168 13.38 6.88 -10.36
N HIS A 169 14.64 6.56 -10.67
CA HIS A 169 15.50 5.72 -9.82
C HIS A 169 16.87 6.36 -9.47
N ILE A 170 17.09 7.63 -9.83
CA ILE A 170 18.40 8.27 -9.67
C ILE A 170 18.65 8.66 -8.21
N PHE A 171 17.61 9.03 -7.45
CA PHE A 171 17.76 9.50 -6.07
C PHE A 171 16.85 8.74 -5.11
N GLN A 172 17.44 7.92 -4.24
CA GLN A 172 16.72 7.37 -3.08
C GLN A 172 16.65 8.45 -1.99
N ALA A 173 15.47 8.71 -1.43
CA ALA A 173 15.35 9.59 -0.25
C ALA A 173 16.09 9.02 0.97
N ARG A 174 16.10 7.69 1.09
CA ARG A 174 16.73 6.95 2.17
C ARG A 174 17.20 5.58 1.66
N PRO A 175 18.36 5.06 2.09
CA PRO A 175 18.75 3.69 1.78
C PRO A 175 17.81 2.69 2.47
N PHE A 176 17.66 1.51 1.89
CA PHE A 176 16.94 0.41 2.53
C PHE A 176 17.84 -0.25 3.58
N ASP A 177 17.34 -0.40 4.80
CA ASP A 177 18.04 -1.13 5.85
C ASP A 177 17.77 -2.64 5.73
N GLU A 178 18.76 -3.40 5.27
CA GLU A 178 18.65 -4.85 5.12
C GLU A 178 18.71 -5.61 6.45
N ASN A 179 19.18 -4.95 7.51
CA ASN A 179 19.33 -5.54 8.84
C ASN A 179 18.17 -5.17 9.77
N TRP A 180 17.23 -4.33 9.33
CA TRP A 180 16.08 -3.98 10.14
C TRP A 180 15.26 -5.22 10.50
N GLN A 181 14.92 -5.34 11.78
CA GLN A 181 14.09 -6.42 12.29
C GLN A 181 12.88 -5.82 13.01
N ALA A 182 11.75 -6.52 12.89
CA ALA A 182 10.55 -6.15 13.62
C ALA A 182 10.71 -6.46 15.11
N HIS A 183 10.22 -5.54 15.95
CA HIS A 183 10.15 -5.68 17.40
C HIS A 183 8.73 -6.07 17.86
#